data_AF-A0A7S3DWK5-F1
#
_entry.id   AF-A0A7S3DWK5-F1
#
_cell.length_a   1.000
_cell.length_b   1.000
_cell.length_c   1.000
_cell.angle_alpha   90.00
_cell.angle_beta   90.00
_cell.angle_gamma   90.00
#
_symmetry.space_group_name_H-M   'P 1'
#
loop_
_entity.id
_entity.type
_entity.pdbx_description
1 polymer ?
#
loop_
_entity_poly.entity_id
_entity_poly.type
_entity_poly.pdbx_seq_one_letter_code
_entity_poly.pdbx_strand_id
1 'polypeptide(L)'
;RLVWEQGSFITVLREIWPDPWDLSVWRMILSFMAFNIFLMRAVPGKTMYGTVTPKGNLPVYNANGFECYVINVVTLLGLAHFDIFNPAVVYDKFGMILSSMNVF
;
A
#
# COMPACT_ATOMS: atom_id res chain seq x y z
N ARG A 1 23.07 8.38 -21.57
CA ARG A 1 24.36 7.66 -21.39
C ARG A 1 24.03 6.27 -20.89
N LEU A 2 24.46 5.20 -21.57
CA LEU A 2 24.05 3.83 -21.27
C LEU A 2 24.57 3.39 -19.89
N VAL A 3 23.71 2.73 -19.11
CA VAL A 3 23.97 2.19 -17.76
C VAL A 3 25.25 1.34 -17.69
N TRP A 4 25.65 0.76 -18.81
CA TRP A 4 26.82 -0.12 -18.94
C TRP A 4 28.18 0.61 -18.87
N GLU A 5 28.21 1.95 -18.95
CA GLU A 5 29.47 2.72 -18.92
C GLU A 5 29.84 3.28 -17.54
N GLN A 6 28.95 3.16 -16.53
CA GLN A 6 29.08 3.90 -15.26
C GLN A 6 29.58 3.06 -14.08
N GLY A 7 29.80 1.75 -14.25
CA GLY A 7 30.32 0.85 -13.21
C GLY A 7 29.67 -0.53 -13.23
N SER A 8 29.86 -1.30 -12.16
CA SER A 8 29.14 -2.57 -11.96
C SER A 8 27.63 -2.31 -11.87
N PHE A 9 26.81 -3.25 -12.35
CA PHE A 9 25.35 -3.21 -12.25
C PHE A 9 24.84 -2.86 -10.85
N ILE A 10 25.51 -3.38 -9.81
CA ILE A 10 25.15 -3.13 -8.40
C ILE A 10 25.33 -1.65 -8.02
N THR A 11 26.37 -1.00 -8.54
CA THR A 11 26.64 0.41 -8.28
C THR A 11 25.53 1.29 -8.87
N VAL A 12 25.16 1.03 -10.12
CA VAL A 12 24.10 1.77 -10.80
C VAL A 12 22.74 1.54 -10.14
N LEU A 13 22.46 0.30 -9.72
CA LEU A 13 21.24 -0.01 -8.99
C LEU A 13 21.17 0.76 -7.67
N ARG A 14 22.26 0.85 -6.91
CA ARG A 14 22.32 1.63 -5.66
C ARG A 14 22.13 3.14 -5.87
N GLU A 15 22.55 3.66 -7.02
CA GLU A 15 22.46 5.09 -7.32
C GLU A 15 21.06 5.52 -7.77
N ILE A 16 20.36 4.66 -8.51
CA ILE A 16 19.02 4.94 -9.04
C ILE A 16 17.92 4.61 -8.01
N TRP A 17 18.14 3.59 -7.17
CA TRP A 17 17.10 3.10 -6.26
C TRP A 17 16.85 4.09 -5.11
N PRO A 18 15.62 4.57 -4.89
CA PRO A 18 15.31 5.48 -3.80
C PRO A 18 15.56 4.85 -2.42
N ASP A 19 15.96 5.66 -1.43
CA ASP A 19 16.18 5.19 -0.07
C ASP A 19 14.88 4.62 0.55
N PRO A 20 14.84 3.33 0.95
CA PRO A 20 13.63 2.71 1.48
C PRO A 20 13.39 3.00 2.97
N TRP A 21 14.30 3.68 3.67
CA TRP A 21 14.28 3.79 5.14
C TRP A 21 13.73 5.11 5.67
N ASP A 22 13.01 5.88 4.86
CA ASP A 22 12.37 7.10 5.32
C ASP A 22 11.26 6.81 6.36
N LEU A 23 11.44 7.34 7.57
CA LEU A 23 10.53 7.09 8.70
C LEU A 23 9.11 7.59 8.44
N SER A 24 8.96 8.69 7.71
CA SER A 24 7.63 9.26 7.42
C SER A 24 6.84 8.41 6.43
N VAL A 25 7.53 7.81 5.45
CA VAL A 25 6.94 6.86 4.50
C VAL A 25 6.48 5.59 5.21
N TRP A 26 7.31 5.02 6.09
CA TRP A 26 6.91 3.86 6.88
C TRP A 26 5.71 4.14 7.78
N ARG A 27 5.64 5.33 8.39
CA ARG A 27 4.45 5.75 9.16
C ARG A 27 3.20 5.80 8.28
N MET A 28 3.29 6.34 7.07
CA MET A 28 2.17 6.38 6.12
C MET A 28 1.72 4.97 5.73
N ILE A 29 2.65 4.11 5.33
CA ILE A 29 2.38 2.73 4.92
C ILE A 29 1.73 1.93 6.06
N LEU A 30 2.34 1.95 7.25
CA LEU A 30 1.87 1.16 8.39
C LEU A 30 0.52 1.67 8.92
N SER A 31 0.31 2.98 8.96
CA SER A 31 -0.98 3.55 9.37
C SER A 31 -2.09 3.22 8.36
N PHE A 32 -1.82 3.33 7.05
CA PHE A 32 -2.77 2.95 6.01
C PHE A 32 -3.07 1.44 6.03
N MET A 33 -2.05 0.60 6.24
CA MET A 33 -2.20 -0.85 6.37
C MET A 33 -3.06 -1.21 7.60
N ALA A 34 -2.76 -0.63 8.76
CA ALA A 34 -3.53 -0.84 9.99
C ALA A 34 -4.99 -0.40 9.80
N PHE A 35 -5.21 0.74 9.16
CA PHE A 35 -6.56 1.24 8.85
C PHE A 35 -7.32 0.27 7.94
N ASN A 36 -6.70 -0.24 6.88
CA ASN A 36 -7.36 -1.18 5.97
C ASN A 36 -7.65 -2.54 6.63
N ILE A 37 -6.73 -3.07 7.44
CA ILE A 37 -6.97 -4.29 8.24
C ILE A 37 -8.15 -4.09 9.18
N PHE A 38 -8.20 -2.94 9.86
CA PHE A 38 -9.32 -2.58 10.72
C PHE A 38 -10.64 -2.53 9.94
N LEU A 39 -10.68 -1.85 8.78
CA LEU A 39 -11.88 -1.79 7.95
C LEU A 39 -12.34 -3.16 7.47
N MET A 40 -11.43 -3.98 6.93
CA MET A 40 -11.76 -5.33 6.47
C MET A 40 -12.35 -6.21 7.58
N ARG A 41 -11.97 -5.95 8.84
CA ARG A 41 -12.45 -6.70 10.02
C ARG A 41 -13.73 -6.11 10.63
N ALA A 42 -13.92 -4.80 10.56
CA ALA A 42 -15.02 -4.08 11.22
C ALA A 42 -16.24 -3.90 10.31
N VAL A 43 -16.03 -3.72 9.00
CA VAL A 43 -17.11 -3.46 8.04
C VAL A 43 -17.85 -4.76 7.73
N PRO A 44 -19.17 -4.83 7.93
CA PRO A 44 -19.96 -6.00 7.57
C PRO A 44 -20.00 -6.16 6.05
N GLY A 45 -20.01 -7.39 5.58
CA GLY A 45 -20.20 -7.70 4.18
C GLY A 45 -20.74 -9.12 4.01
N LYS A 46 -21.01 -9.49 2.76
CA LYS A 46 -21.62 -10.79 2.45
C LYS A 46 -20.57 -11.88 2.49
N THR A 47 -20.88 -12.99 3.14
CA THR A 47 -20.02 -14.17 3.11
C THR A 47 -20.03 -14.76 1.69
N MET A 48 -18.84 -14.89 1.10
CA MET A 48 -18.62 -15.48 -0.21
C MET A 48 -17.70 -16.69 -0.09
N TYR A 49 -17.93 -17.68 -0.94
CA TYR A 49 -17.16 -18.92 -0.97
C TYR A 49 -16.24 -18.94 -2.19
N GLY A 50 -14.97 -19.27 -1.98
CA GLY A 50 -14.03 -19.51 -3.06
C GLY A 50 -14.22 -20.87 -3.72
N THR A 51 -13.35 -21.20 -4.68
CA THR A 51 -13.27 -22.55 -5.24
C THR A 51 -12.68 -23.52 -4.23
N VAL A 52 -13.16 -24.77 -4.24
CA VAL A 52 -12.58 -25.85 -3.43
C VAL A 52 -11.13 -26.08 -3.86
N THR A 53 -10.20 -26.01 -2.91
CA THR A 53 -8.78 -26.28 -3.17
C THR A 53 -8.55 -27.76 -3.50
N PRO A 54 -7.45 -28.14 -4.16
CA PRO A 54 -7.12 -29.55 -4.40
C PRO A 54 -7.07 -30.42 -3.13
N LYS A 55 -6.88 -29.80 -1.96
CA LYS A 55 -6.89 -30.47 -0.64
C LYS A 55 -8.28 -30.53 0.02
N GLY A 56 -9.33 -30.08 -0.65
CA GLY A 56 -10.71 -30.08 -0.14
C GLY A 56 -11.08 -28.90 0.76
N ASN A 57 -10.17 -27.96 1.02
CA ASN A 57 -10.51 -26.75 1.80
C ASN A 57 -11.41 -25.82 0.97
N LEU A 58 -12.48 -25.30 1.58
CA LEU A 58 -13.34 -24.27 1.00
C LEU A 58 -13.04 -22.92 1.66
N PRO A 59 -12.35 -21.99 0.96
CA PRO A 59 -12.07 -20.67 1.51
C PRO A 59 -13.37 -19.86 1.66
N VAL A 60 -13.51 -19.20 2.81
CA VAL A 60 -14.65 -18.33 3.14
C VAL A 60 -14.12 -16.91 3.29
N TYR A 61 -14.71 -15.97 2.56
CA TYR A 61 -14.31 -14.56 2.55
C TYR A 61 -15.48 -13.64 2.85
N ASN A 62 -15.20 -12.49 3.44
CA ASN A 62 -16.16 -11.40 3.60
C ASN A 62 -16.04 -10.45 2.40
N ALA A 63 -17.10 -10.33 1.59
CA ALA A 63 -17.17 -9.40 0.48
C ALA A 63 -17.65 -8.03 0.96
N ASN A 64 -16.69 -7.23 1.47
CA ASN A 64 -16.88 -5.85 1.93
C ASN A 64 -15.95 -4.85 1.22
N GLY A 65 -15.36 -5.24 0.08
CA GLY A 65 -14.31 -4.46 -0.58
C GLY A 65 -14.80 -3.11 -1.13
N PHE A 66 -16.01 -3.06 -1.68
CA PHE A 66 -16.58 -1.82 -2.21
C PHE A 66 -16.90 -0.82 -1.09
N GLU A 67 -17.47 -1.31 0.01
CA GLU A 67 -17.77 -0.53 1.20
C GLU A 67 -16.49 0.04 1.81
N CYS A 68 -15.45 -0.79 1.98
CA CYS A 68 -14.14 -0.34 2.46
C CYS A 68 -13.49 0.68 1.52
N TYR A 69 -13.65 0.53 0.20
CA TYR A 69 -13.14 1.49 -0.78
C TYR A 69 -13.81 2.85 -0.65
N VAL A 70 -15.16 2.88 -0.57
CA VAL A 70 -15.91 4.13 -0.38
C VAL A 70 -15.48 4.82 0.92
N ILE A 71 -15.34 4.06 2.02
CA ILE A 71 -14.85 4.60 3.30
C ILE A 71 -13.46 5.21 3.12
N ASN A 72 -12.52 4.51 2.49
CA ASN A 72 -11.17 5.03 2.24
C ASN A 72 -11.19 6.36 1.46
N VAL A 73 -11.98 6.45 0.38
CA VAL A 73 -12.08 7.68 -0.43
C VAL A 73 -12.66 8.83 0.40
N VAL A 74 -13.76 8.58 1.12
CA VAL A 74 -14.39 9.60 1.98
C VAL A 74 -13.43 10.03 3.09
N THR A 75 -12.70 9.10 3.72
CA THR A 75 -11.70 9.41 4.73
C THR A 75 -10.57 10.28 4.15
N LEU A 76 -10.03 9.93 2.98
CA LEU A 76 -8.97 10.73 2.35
C LEU A 76 -9.45 12.14 2.01
N LEU A 77 -10.63 12.28 1.41
CA LEU A 77 -11.21 13.57 1.08
C LEU A 77 -11.53 14.39 2.33
N GLY A 78 -12.03 13.75 3.39
CA GLY A 78 -12.26 14.40 4.69
C GLY A 78 -10.97 14.90 5.32
N LEU A 79 -9.93 14.07 5.38
CA LEU A 79 -8.62 14.46 5.91
C LEU A 79 -7.99 15.60 5.11
N ALA A 80 -8.16 15.61 3.79
CA ALA A 80 -7.73 16.71 2.94
C ALA A 80 -8.55 17.98 3.16
N HIS A 81 -9.87 17.87 3.31
CA HIS A 81 -10.75 19.02 3.54
C HIS A 81 -10.47 19.73 4.87
N PHE A 82 -10.10 18.98 5.91
CA PHE A 82 -9.74 19.52 7.22
C PHE A 82 -8.25 19.87 7.36
N ASP A 83 -7.48 19.87 6.26
CA ASP A 83 -6.04 20.14 6.23
C ASP A 83 -5.20 19.24 7.18
N ILE A 84 -5.74 18.07 7.55
CA ILE A 84 -5.05 17.10 8.42
C ILE A 84 -3.99 16.34 7.62
N PHE A 85 -4.27 16.07 6.34
CA PHE A 85 -3.37 15.33 5.47
C PHE A 85 -3.39 15.90 4.05
N ASN A 86 -2.21 16.22 3.51
CA ASN A 86 -2.07 16.63 2.11
C ASN A 86 -1.85 15.39 1.22
N PRO A 87 -2.79 15.05 0.32
CA PRO A 87 -2.65 13.89 -0.57
C PRO A 87 -1.44 13.97 -1.52
N ALA A 88 -0.96 15.18 -1.85
CA ALA A 88 0.18 15.37 -2.74
C ALA A 88 1.47 14.72 -2.20
N VAL A 89 1.59 14.57 -0.87
CA VAL A 89 2.75 13.94 -0.22
C VAL A 89 2.97 12.50 -0.72
N VAL A 90 1.90 11.80 -1.12
CA VAL A 90 2.01 10.46 -1.70
C VAL A 90 2.77 10.49 -3.02
N TYR A 91 2.56 11.52 -3.84
CA TYR A 91 3.26 11.70 -5.10
C TYR A 91 4.71 12.17 -4.87
N ASP A 92 4.89 13.12 -3.95
CA ASP A 92 6.22 13.65 -3.60
C ASP A 92 7.17 12.56 -3.09
N LYS A 93 6.62 11.57 -2.37
CA LYS A 93 7.38 10.44 -1.79
C LYS A 93 7.20 9.13 -2.55
N PHE A 94 6.65 9.16 -3.76
CA PHE A 94 6.28 7.96 -4.49
C PHE A 94 7.47 6.99 -4.69
N GLY A 95 8.65 7.51 -5.04
CA GLY A 95 9.86 6.70 -5.19
C GLY A 95 10.27 5.98 -3.90
N MET A 96 10.21 6.68 -2.76
CA MET A 96 10.51 6.09 -1.46
C MET A 96 9.44 5.07 -1.03
N ILE A 97 8.16 5.34 -1.31
CA ILE A 97 7.08 4.36 -1.07
C ILE A 97 7.35 3.07 -1.85
N LEU A 98 7.70 3.17 -3.14
CA LEU A 98 8.01 2.00 -3.97
C LEU A 98 9.23 1.25 -3.44
N SER A 99 10.31 1.95 -3.06
CA SER A 99 11.51 1.29 -2.54
C SER A 99 11.25 0.63 -1.19
N SER A 100 10.53 1.27 -0.26
CA SER A 100 10.13 0.70 1.03
C SER A 100 9.30 -0.58 0.85
N MET A 101 8.37 -0.59 -0.10
CA MET A 101 7.49 -1.74 -0.35
C MET A 101 8.17 -2.94 -1.00
N ASN A 102 9.39 -2.79 -1.54
CA ASN A 102 10.17 -3.93 -2.01
C ASN A 102 10.97 -4.63 -0.89
N VAL A 103 11.13 -3.97 0.26
CA VAL A 103 11.85 -4.50 1.42
C VAL A 103 10.89 -5.12 2.45
N PHE A 104 9.63 -4.70 2.44
CA PHE A 104 8.52 -5.28 3.19
C PHE A 104 8.04 -6.61 2.58
#